data_AF-A0A939FH13-F1
#
_entry.id   AF-A0A939FH13-F1
#
_cell.length_a   1.000
_cell.length_b   1.000
_cell.length_c   1.000
_cell.angle_alpha   90.00
_cell.angle_beta   90.00
_cell.angle_gamma   90.00
#
_symmetry.space_group_name_H-M   'P 1'
#
loop_
_entity.id
_entity.type
_entity.pdbx_description
1 polymer ?
#
loop_
_entity_poly.entity_id
_entity_poly.type
_entity_poly.pdbx_seq_one_letter_code
_entity_poly.pdbx_strand_id
1 'polypeptide(L)' 'MKLGEDLIRDLREQGFMRCETTPDGKAVVMRKRDRWTVVPLRWLTDDAVDTIKAQAGVDLV' A
#
# COMPACT_ATOMS: atom_id res chain seq x y z
N MET A 1 2.67 -12.43 7.62
CA MET A 1 1.81 -12.30 6.41
C MET A 1 0.62 -11.42 6.74
N LYS A 2 0.29 -10.47 5.85
CA LYS A 2 -0.85 -9.55 5.99
C LYS A 2 -1.72 -9.53 4.73
N LEU A 3 -2.99 -9.19 4.87
CA LEU A 3 -3.84 -8.91 3.70
C LEU A 3 -3.52 -7.52 3.15
N GLY A 4 -3.60 -7.32 1.84
CA GLY A 4 -3.42 -6.00 1.22
C GLY A 4 -4.32 -4.91 1.81
N GLU A 5 -5.54 -5.26 2.24
CA GLU A 5 -6.46 -4.34 2.91
C GLU A 5 -5.93 -3.84 4.28
N ASP A 6 -5.18 -4.67 5.01
CA ASP A 6 -4.52 -4.23 6.25
C ASP A 6 -3.45 -3.19 5.94
N LEU A 7 -2.65 -3.41 4.89
CA LEU A 7 -1.65 -2.44 4.45
C LEU A 7 -2.28 -1.13 3.94
N ILE A 8 -3.43 -1.21 3.27
CA ILE A 8 -4.20 -0.02 2.88
C ILE A 8 -4.62 0.79 4.12
N ARG A 9 -5.05 0.13 5.20
CA ARG A 9 -5.37 0.80 6.47
C ARG A 9 -4.14 1.46 7.07
N ASP A 10 -3.02 0.73 7.19
CA ASP A 10 -1.75 1.26 7.71
C ASP A 10 -1.33 2.52 6.90
N LEU A 11 -1.42 2.49 5.57
CA LEU A 11 -1.08 3.62 4.71
C LEU A 11 -2.04 4.81 4.85
N ARG A 12 -3.33 4.56 5.09
CA ARG A 12 -4.31 5.63 5.37
C ARG A 12 -4.00 6.37 6.66
N GLU A 13 -3.57 5.67 7.71
CA GLU A 13 -3.10 6.28 8.96
C GLU A 13 -1.88 7.18 8.73
N GLN A 14 -1.06 6.83 7.74
CA GLN A 14 0.07 7.65 7.28
C GLN A 14 -0.34 8.78 6.31
N GLY A 15 -1.62 8.96 6.03
CA GLY A 15 -2.17 10.03 5.19
C GLY A 15 -2.19 9.74 3.68
N PHE A 16 -2.05 8.47 3.26
CA PHE A 16 -2.31 8.08 1.88
C PHE A 16 -3.81 7.93 1.61
N MET A 17 -4.23 8.29 0.41
CA MET A 17 -5.59 8.13 -0.07
C MET A 17 -5.65 7.13 -1.22
N ARG A 18 -6.76 6.40 -1.32
CA ARG A 18 -7.05 5.50 -2.45
C ARG A 18 -7.43 6.36 -3.65
N CYS A 19 -6.63 6.29 -4.72
CA CYS A 19 -6.89 7.02 -5.96
C CYS A 19 -7.64 6.13 -6.96
N GLU A 20 -7.06 4.98 -7.28
CA GLU A 20 -7.52 4.13 -8.38
C GLU A 20 -7.41 2.65 -8.00
N THR A 21 -8.24 1.83 -8.62
CA THR A 21 -8.10 0.36 -8.58
C THR A 21 -7.64 -0.07 -9.97
N THR A 22 -6.70 -1.02 -10.04
CA THR A 22 -6.22 -1.52 -11.34
C THR A 22 -7.37 -2.14 -12.15
N PRO A 23 -7.32 -2.13 -13.49
CA PRO A 23 -8.42 -2.64 -14.33
C PRO A 23 -8.79 -4.10 -14.04
N ASP A 24 -7.84 -4.90 -13.58
CA ASP A 24 -8.06 -6.30 -13.19
C ASP A 24 -8.63 -6.46 -11.77
N GLY A 25 -8.79 -5.37 -11.03
CA GLY A 25 -9.31 -5.35 -9.66
C GLY A 25 -8.34 -5.92 -8.61
N LYS A 26 -7.09 -6.23 -8.96
CA LYS A 26 -6.17 -6.96 -8.07
C LYS A 26 -5.22 -6.07 -7.28
N ALA A 27 -5.20 -4.75 -7.52
CA ALA A 27 -4.38 -3.82 -6.78
C ALA A 27 -4.99 -2.42 -6.71
N VAL A 28 -4.47 -1.62 -5.79
CA VAL A 28 -4.93 -0.25 -5.52
C VAL A 28 -3.76 0.70 -5.57
N VAL A 29 -3.92 1.82 -6.27
CA VAL A 29 -2.99 2.94 -6.22
C VAL A 29 -3.33 3.81 -5.02
N MET A 30 -2.36 3.95 -4.12
CA MET A 30 -2.42 4.81 -2.93
C MET A 30 -1.53 6.03 -3.16
N ARG A 31 -1.99 7.24 -2.83
CA ARG A 31 -1.26 8.49 -3.08
C ARG A 31 -1.22 9.41 -1.86
N LYS A 32 -0.08 10.07 -1.64
CA LYS A 32 0.14 11.11 -0.62
C LYS A 32 1.05 12.19 -1.22
N ARG A 33 0.51 13.38 -1.50
CA ARG A 33 1.23 14.49 -2.17
C ARG A 33 1.86 14.01 -3.49
N ASP A 34 3.19 14.07 -3.57
CA ASP A 34 4.05 13.64 -4.68
C ASP A 34 4.40 12.14 -4.63
N ARG A 35 4.07 11.44 -3.55
CA ARG A 35 4.34 10.01 -3.36
C ARG A 35 3.16 9.15 -3.75
N TRP A 36 3.44 7.98 -4.29
CA TRP A 36 2.43 6.96 -4.58
C TRP A 36 3.01 5.55 -4.39
N THR A 37 2.13 4.59 -4.20
CA THR A 37 2.48 3.17 -4.15
C THR A 37 1.32 2.32 -4.66
N VAL A 38 1.59 1.06 -5.00
CA VAL A 38 0.59 0.10 -5.44
C VAL A 38 0.49 -1.01 -4.41
N VAL A 39 -0.71 -1.25 -3.89
CA VAL A 39 -0.98 -2.30 -2.92
C VAL A 39 -1.75 -3.43 -3.58
N PRO A 40 -1.17 -4.64 -3.71
CA PRO A 40 -1.91 -5.80 -4.18
C PRO A 40 -3.00 -6.23 -3.19
N LEU A 41 -4.21 -6.48 -3.68
CA LEU A 41 -5.35 -6.98 -2.93
C LEU A 41 -5.28 -8.51 -2.78
N ARG A 42 -4.24 -8.97 -2.10
CA ARG A 42 -3.98 -10.38 -1.82
C ARG A 42 -3.20 -10.53 -0.52
N TRP A 43 -2.89 -11.77 -0.17
CA TRP A 43 -1.93 -12.06 0.88
C TRP A 43 -0.52 -11.61 0.48
N LEU A 44 0.12 -10.89 1.40
CA LEU A 44 1.48 -10.37 1.29
C LEU A 44 2.36 -10.99 2.37
N THR A 45 3.59 -11.32 2.01
CA THR A 45 4.64 -11.63 2.98
C THR A 45 5.04 -10.36 3.73
N ASP A 46 5.66 -10.52 4.89
CA ASP A 46 6.10 -9.36 5.69
C ASP A 46 7.17 -8.56 4.92
N ASP A 47 8.11 -9.23 4.24
CA ASP A 47 9.06 -8.59 3.32
C ASP A 47 8.39 -7.77 2.20
N ALA A 48 7.26 -8.26 1.65
CA ALA A 48 6.53 -7.53 0.63
C ALA A 48 5.85 -6.29 1.20
N VAL A 49 5.31 -6.37 2.42
CA VAL A 49 4.76 -5.22 3.14
C VAL A 49 5.84 -4.17 3.38
N ASP A 50 7.00 -4.59 3.85
CA ASP A 50 8.13 -3.71 4.15
C ASP A 50 8.68 -3.03 2.90
N THR A 51 8.81 -3.79 1.81
CA THR A 51 9.20 -3.25 0.50
C THR A 51 8.21 -2.17 0.02
N ILE A 52 6.90 -2.42 0.11
CA ILE A 52 5.87 -1.46 -0.31
C ILE A 52 5.90 -0.19 0.56
N LYS A 53 6.10 -0.32 1.87
CA LYS A 53 6.25 0.81 2.79
C LYS A 53 7.49 1.64 2.48
N ALA A 54 8.64 0.99 2.26
CA ALA A 54 9.88 1.65 1.87
C ALA A 54 9.72 2.41 0.54
N GLN A 55 9.09 1.80 -0.47
CA GLN A 55 8.78 2.48 -1.75
C GLN A 55 7.84 3.68 -1.56
N ALA A 56 6.89 3.59 -0.63
CA ALA A 56 6.02 4.71 -0.27
C ALA A 56 6.73 5.79 0.57
N GLY A 57 7.98 5.55 0.99
CA GLY A 57 8.72 6.42 1.90
C GLY A 57 8.09 6.50 3.29
N VAL A 58 7.44 5.41 3.73
CA VAL A 58 6.96 5.22 5.09
C VAL A 58 8.04 4.48 5.85
N ASP A 59 8.64 5.12 6.85
CA ASP A 59 9.67 4.51 7.67
C ASP A 59 9.10 3.32 8.48
N LEU A 60 9.87 2.24 8.51
CA LEU A 60 9.66 1.10 9.40
C LEU A 60 10.20 1.50 10.77
N VAL A 61 9.33 2.01 11.65
CA VAL A 61 9.64 2.18 13.08
C VAL A 61 9.36 0.87 13.81
#